data_AF-A0A7V6HT68-F1
#
_entry.id   AF-A0A7V6HT68-F1
#
_cell.length_a   1.000
_cell.length_b   1.000
_cell.length_c   1.000
_cell.angle_alpha   90.00
_cell.angle_beta   90.00
_cell.angle_gamma   90.00
#
_symmetry.space_group_name_H-M   'P 1'
#
loop_
_entity.id
_entity.type
_entity.pdbx_description
1 polymer ?
#
loop_
_entity_poly.entity_id
_entity_poly.type
_entity_poly.pdbx_seq_one_letter_code
_entity_poly.pdbx_strand_id
1 'polypeptide(L)' 'MKKDKKDKKQKRKFIEKTTRADKTNEFIVRDTPTKTWWGKLILIIILVGFVLLPFIGLLFLLFN' A
#
# COMPACT_ATOMS: atom_id res chain seq x y z
N MET A 1 27.78 -25.96 -16.92
CA MET A 1 26.34 -25.62 -17.05
C MET A 1 25.61 -25.91 -15.74
N LYS A 2 25.42 -24.92 -14.87
CA LYS A 2 24.54 -25.05 -13.68
C LYS A 2 23.19 -24.41 -14.05
N LYS A 3 22.18 -25.26 -14.23
CA LYS A 3 20.83 -24.86 -14.61
C LYS A 3 20.17 -24.03 -13.51
N ASP A 4 19.63 -22.90 -13.94
CA ASP A 4 18.65 -22.06 -13.25
C ASP A 4 17.64 -22.85 -12.43
N LYS A 5 17.53 -22.50 -11.15
CA LYS A 5 16.24 -22.52 -10.46
C LYS A 5 15.95 -21.11 -9.98
N LYS A 6 15.45 -20.29 -10.90
CA LYS A 6 14.68 -19.10 -10.57
C LYS A 6 13.45 -19.58 -9.82
N ASP A 7 13.51 -19.54 -8.49
CA ASP A 7 12.33 -19.63 -7.65
C ASP A 7 11.38 -18.51 -8.08
N LYS A 8 10.38 -18.88 -8.88
CA LYS A 8 9.28 -18.01 -9.23
C LYS A 8 8.58 -17.66 -7.91
N LYS A 9 8.94 -16.50 -7.33
CA LYS A 9 8.14 -15.82 -6.31
C LYS A 9 6.75 -15.62 -6.91
N GLN A 10 5.86 -16.59 -6.67
CA GLN A 10 4.44 -16.44 -6.91
C GLN A 10 4.02 -15.16 -6.20
N LYS A 11 3.57 -14.16 -6.97
CA LYS A 11 2.99 -12.94 -6.43
C LYS A 11 1.81 -13.36 -5.57
N ARG A 12 2.00 -13.38 -4.24
CA ARG A 12 0.91 -13.65 -3.30
C ARG A 12 -0.14 -12.58 -3.51
N LYS A 13 -1.40 -12.99 -3.68
CA LYS A 13 -2.51 -12.06 -3.90
C LYS A 13 -2.81 -11.34 -2.59
N PHE A 14 -3.12 -10.04 -2.68
CA PHE A 14 -3.45 -9.17 -1.54
C PHE A 14 -4.64 -9.73 -0.71
N ILE A 15 -5.59 -10.34 -1.40
CA ILE A 15 -6.76 -11.02 -0.83
C ILE A 15 -6.71 -12.47 -1.30
N GLU A 16 -6.67 -13.39 -0.34
CA GLU A 16 -6.77 -14.82 -0.61
C GLU A 16 -8.15 -15.31 -0.17
N LYS A 17 -8.92 -15.81 -1.14
CA LYS A 17 -10.22 -16.43 -0.88
C LYS A 17 -9.97 -17.90 -0.57
N THR A 18 -10.21 -18.31 0.67
CA THR A 18 -10.20 -19.72 1.06
C THR A 18 -11.63 -20.19 1.26
N THR A 19 -11.97 -21.34 0.68
CA THR A 19 -13.27 -21.97 0.90
C THR A 19 -13.05 -23.07 1.93
N ARG A 20 -13.69 -22.93 3.09
CA ARG A 20 -13.65 -23.97 4.13
C ARG A 20 -14.43 -25.21 3.68
N ALA A 21 -14.17 -26.35 4.33
CA ALA A 21 -14.87 -27.61 4.07
C ALA A 21 -16.40 -27.53 4.28
N ASP A 22 -16.86 -26.52 5.02
CA ASP A 22 -18.26 -26.18 5.28
C ASP A 22 -18.91 -25.30 4.19
N LYS A 23 -18.24 -25.08 3.05
CA LYS A 23 -18.65 -24.20 1.93
C LYS A 23 -18.70 -22.70 2.28
N THR A 24 -18.16 -22.29 3.42
CA THR A 24 -18.06 -20.87 3.77
C THR A 24 -16.88 -20.22 3.07
N ASN A 25 -17.08 -19.03 2.51
CA ASN A 25 -16.02 -18.27 1.85
C ASN A 25 -15.35 -17.34 2.88
N GLU A 26 -14.08 -17.54 3.16
CA GLU A 26 -13.28 -16.64 4.00
C GLU A 26 -12.33 -15.82 3.14
N PHE A 27 -12.27 -14.51 3.42
CA PHE A 27 -11.38 -13.59 2.75
C PHE A 27 -10.25 -13.21 3.72
N ILE A 28 -9.04 -13.68 3.43
CA ILE A 28 -7.86 -13.37 4.23
C ILE A 28 -7.14 -12.20 3.56
N VAL A 29 -7.16 -11.03 4.20
CA VAL A 29 -6.34 -9.88 3.80
C VAL A 29 -4.95 -10.08 4.37
N ARG A 30 -3.99 -10.46 3.52
CA ARG A 30 -2.64 -10.86 3.99
C ARG A 30 -1.69 -9.69 4.16
N ASP A 31 -1.86 -8.65 3.36
CA ASP A 31 -0.95 -7.49 3.36
C ASP A 31 -1.61 -6.29 4.02
N THR A 32 -0.86 -5.66 4.93
CA THR A 32 -1.27 -4.39 5.54
C THR A 32 -1.16 -3.28 4.49
N PRO A 33 -2.18 -2.42 4.31
CA PRO A 33 -2.16 -1.38 3.28
C PRO A 33 -0.94 -0.44 3.41
N THR A 34 -0.46 -0.18 4.62
CA THR A 34 0.75 0.61 4.90
C THR A 34 2.05 0.03 4.32
N LYS A 35 2.09 -1.28 4.06
CA LYS A 35 3.26 -1.95 3.45
C LYS A 35 3.19 -1.98 1.92
N THR A 36 2.03 -1.72 1.34
CA THR A 36 1.85 -1.68 -0.12
C THR A 36 2.52 -0.44 -0.72
N TRP A 37 3.05 -0.56 -1.95
CA TRP A 37 3.68 0.58 -2.64
C TRP A 37 2.71 1.75 -2.82
N TRP A 38 1.45 1.44 -3.16
CA TRP A 38 0.35 2.41 -3.25
C TRP A 38 0.06 3.07 -1.90
N GLY A 39 -0.04 2.29 -0.82
CA GLY A 39 -0.27 2.83 0.51
C GLY A 39 0.86 3.75 0.98
N LYS A 40 2.11 3.42 0.67
CA LYS A 40 3.26 4.29 0.95
C LYS A 40 3.20 5.59 0.15
N LEU A 41 2.85 5.52 -1.13
CA LEU A 41 2.71 6.71 -1.98
C LEU A 41 1.66 7.67 -1.44
N ILE A 42 0.47 7.16 -1.09
CA ILE A 42 -0.62 7.94 -0.51
C ILE A 42 -0.17 8.59 0.81
N LEU A 43 0.53 7.83 1.66
CA LEU A 43 0.99 8.32 2.95
C LEU A 43 2.02 9.46 2.80
N ILE A 44 2.90 9.37 1.80
CA ILE A 44 3.84 10.46 1.46
C ILE A 44 3.08 11.69 0.98
N ILE A 45 2.09 11.54 0.10
CA ILE A 45 1.29 12.67 -0.40
C ILE A 45 0.57 13.39 0.75
N ILE A 46 -0.04 12.65 1.67
CA ILE A 46 -0.70 13.22 2.84
C ILE A 46 0.31 13.97 3.70
N LEU A 47 1.48 13.37 3.97
CA LEU A 47 2.52 14.01 4.78
C LEU A 47 3.02 15.30 4.15
N VAL A 48 3.31 15.29 2.84
CA VAL A 48 3.75 16.46 2.08
C VAL A 48 2.67 17.53 2.07
N GLY A 49 1.40 17.16 1.83
CA GLY A 49 0.28 18.10 1.88
C GLY A 49 0.13 18.76 3.25
N PHE A 50 0.26 17.98 4.32
CA PHE A 50 0.17 18.49 5.70
C PHE A 50 1.28 19.48 6.04
N VAL A 51 2.47 19.33 5.43
CA VAL A 51 3.57 20.29 5.58
C VAL A 51 3.35 21.49 4.66
N LEU A 52 3.05 21.30 3.38
CA LEU A 52 2.99 22.39 2.40
C LEU A 52 1.77 23.31 2.58
N LEU A 53 0.60 22.76 2.91
CA LEU A 53 -0.62 23.55 3.12
C LEU A 53 -0.46 24.68 4.13
N PRO A 54 0.06 24.47 5.36
CA PRO A 54 0.25 25.55 6.31
C PRO A 54 1.31 26.55 5.82
N PHE A 55 2.38 26.12 5.15
CA PHE A 55 3.36 27.06 4.57
C PHE A 55 2.74 27.99 3.52
N ILE A 56 1.93 27.43 2.62
CA ILE A 56 1.22 28.21 1.58
C ILE A 56 0.21 29.16 2.23
N GLY A 57 -0.56 28.68 3.22
CA GLY A 57 -1.52 29.51 3.95
C GLY A 57 -0.83 30.66 4.72
N LEU A 58 0.34 30.41 5.29
CA LEU A 58 1.12 31.42 6.00
C LEU A 58 1.71 32.45 5.04
N LEU A 59 2.24 32.02 3.88
CA LEU A 59 2.66 32.92 2.81
C LEU A 59 1.51 33.79 2.30
N PHE A 60 0.33 33.20 2.09
CA PHE A 60 -0.85 33.94 1.68
C PHE A 60 -1.23 35.00 2.71
N LEU A 61 -1.27 34.65 4.00
CA LEU A 61 -1.54 35.59 5.09
C LEU A 61 -0.49 36.72 5.19
N LEU A 62 0.78 36.43 4.88
CA LEU A 62 1.87 37.40 5.02
C LEU A 62 1.93 38.41 3.87
N PHE A 63 1.50 38.00 2.67
CA PHE A 63 1.66 38.76 1.43
C PHE A 63 0.35 39.29 0.84
N ASN A 64 -0.80 38.97 1.44
CA ASN A 64 -2.11 39.52 1.09
C ASN A 64 -2.74 40.25 2.28
#